data_AF-A0A554MXK1-F1
#
_entry.id   AF-A0A554MXK1-F1
#
_cell.length_a   1.000
_cell.length_b   1.000
_cell.length_c   1.000
_cell.angle_alpha   90.00
_cell.angle_beta   90.00
_cell.angle_gamma   90.00
#
_symmetry.space_group_name_H-M   'P 1'
#
loop_
_entity.id
_entity.type
_entity.pdbx_description
1 polymer ?
#
loop_
_entity_poly.entity_id
_entity_poly.type
_entity_poly.pdbx_seq_one_letter_code
_entity_poly.pdbx_strand_id
1 'polypeptide(L)'
;MPGALTSFIDEVPETETTLMVVNRTGPEPLIDLLDEAFGTQTVSVSERQLPEGEEDLVLLLRSGSVAATTSMDRLQRAFLLVNTDRYRTGANGLAEAEMPDVLTGLDEVEFQVRGFPASNKEKLLLVLISRFIEGRALEVGGGRFDASFQRLSRLDDEYGTRTVYGWLGDTEVDAHVYGVHDEPVPDELDVTVHAGTHEEYRRSWFVVFRPPPGESGHVALVAVEVGDNEWQAMWTYDPERVARIGEYVRANF
;
A
#
# COMPACT_ATOMS: atom_id res chain seq x y z
N MET A 1 3.54 -24.24 4.47
CA MET A 1 3.96 -22.84 4.67
C MET A 1 4.91 -22.47 3.54
N PRO A 2 4.72 -21.33 2.87
CA PRO A 2 5.68 -20.83 1.90
C PRO A 2 7.06 -20.64 2.54
N GLY A 3 8.12 -20.73 1.73
CA GLY A 3 9.51 -20.64 2.19
C GLY A 3 10.09 -19.22 2.15
N ALA A 4 9.36 -18.25 1.58
CA ALA A 4 9.75 -16.84 1.46
C ALA A 4 8.50 -15.96 1.31
N LEU A 5 8.59 -14.67 1.66
CA LEU A 5 7.53 -13.69 1.40
C LEU A 5 7.20 -13.55 -0.10
N THR A 6 8.19 -13.69 -0.99
CA THR A 6 8.00 -13.60 -2.45
C THR A 6 7.02 -14.65 -2.98
N SER A 7 6.90 -15.81 -2.32
CA SER A 7 5.94 -16.84 -2.73
C SER A 7 4.49 -16.35 -2.69
N PHE A 8 4.14 -15.40 -1.82
CA PHE A 8 2.82 -14.79 -1.84
C PHE A 8 2.61 -13.86 -3.04
N ILE A 9 3.67 -13.26 -3.56
CA ILE A 9 3.61 -12.45 -4.78
C ILE A 9 3.47 -13.37 -6.00
N ASP A 10 4.27 -14.44 -6.06
CA ASP A 10 4.26 -15.41 -7.17
C ASP A 10 2.92 -16.18 -7.32
N GLU A 11 2.11 -16.22 -6.26
CA GLU A 11 0.78 -16.83 -6.26
C GLU A 11 -0.31 -15.91 -6.87
N VAL A 12 -0.01 -14.64 -7.17
CA VAL A 12 -0.98 -13.70 -7.76
C VAL A 12 -1.35 -14.16 -9.18
N PRO A 13 -2.65 -14.26 -9.52
CA PRO A 13 -3.08 -14.66 -10.85
C PRO A 13 -2.82 -13.55 -11.89
N GLU A 14 -2.32 -13.93 -13.06
CA GLU A 14 -2.26 -13.01 -14.20
C GLU A 14 -3.67 -12.56 -14.60
N THR A 15 -3.97 -11.28 -14.37
CA THR A 15 -5.26 -10.67 -14.72
C THR A 15 -5.03 -9.42 -15.55
N GLU A 16 -5.62 -9.39 -16.75
CA GLU A 16 -5.60 -8.18 -17.58
C GLU A 16 -6.30 -7.03 -16.84
N THR A 17 -5.51 -6.03 -16.48
CA THR A 17 -5.94 -4.89 -15.66
C THR A 17 -5.64 -3.59 -16.42
N THR A 18 -6.64 -2.70 -16.49
CA THR A 18 -6.52 -1.43 -17.22
C THR A 18 -7.09 -0.28 -16.39
N LEU A 19 -6.34 0.81 -16.28
CA LEU A 19 -6.85 2.11 -15.88
C LEU A 19 -7.32 2.86 -17.13
N MET A 20 -8.63 2.98 -17.31
CA MET A 20 -9.25 3.67 -18.44
C MET A 20 -9.70 5.06 -18.03
N VAL A 21 -9.13 6.09 -18.65
CA VAL A 21 -9.57 7.47 -18.51
C VAL A 21 -10.69 7.74 -19.52
N VAL A 22 -11.84 8.20 -19.03
CA VAL A 22 -13.04 8.46 -19.83
C VAL A 22 -13.27 9.96 -19.93
N ASN A 23 -13.54 10.43 -21.15
CA ASN A 23 -13.96 11.81 -21.44
C ASN A 23 -13.06 12.85 -20.75
N ARG A 24 -11.75 12.69 -20.89
CA ARG A 24 -10.78 13.62 -20.30
C ARG A 24 -10.99 15.03 -20.86
N THR A 25 -11.10 16.00 -19.96
CA THR A 25 -11.06 17.44 -20.26
C THR A 25 -9.78 18.09 -19.73
N GLY A 26 -9.12 17.45 -18.75
CA GLY A 26 -7.85 17.88 -18.18
C GLY A 26 -6.64 17.77 -19.13
N PRO A 27 -5.47 18.33 -18.76
CA PRO A 27 -4.29 18.38 -19.63
C PRO A 27 -3.61 17.01 -19.81
N GLU A 28 -2.93 16.83 -20.96
CA GLU A 28 -2.26 15.57 -21.35
C GLU A 28 -1.19 15.07 -20.36
N PRO A 29 -0.39 15.93 -19.69
CA PRO A 29 0.59 15.49 -18.70
C PRO A 29 0.03 14.68 -17.52
N LEU A 30 -1.29 14.71 -17.28
CA LEU A 30 -1.89 13.85 -16.26
C LEU A 30 -1.92 12.37 -16.68
N ILE A 31 -2.04 12.11 -17.97
CA ILE A 31 -1.94 10.75 -18.53
C ILE A 31 -0.50 10.28 -18.46
N ASP A 32 0.46 11.13 -18.82
CA ASP A 32 1.89 10.81 -18.71
C ASP A 32 2.27 10.39 -17.27
N LEU A 33 1.72 11.05 -16.25
CA LEU A 33 1.94 10.68 -14.85
C LEU A 33 1.32 9.32 -14.48
N LEU A 34 0.20 8.94 -15.08
CA LEU A 34 -0.40 7.61 -14.91
C LEU A 34 0.43 6.55 -15.61
N ASP A 35 0.89 6.82 -16.84
CA ASP A 35 1.79 5.94 -17.58
C ASP A 35 3.13 5.78 -16.87
N GLU A 36 3.68 6.83 -16.26
CA GLU A 36 4.90 6.73 -15.44
C GLU A 36 4.67 5.88 -14.19
N ALA A 37 3.49 5.99 -13.56
CA ALA A 37 3.17 5.25 -12.34
C ALA A 37 2.83 3.77 -12.60
N PHE A 38 2.20 3.46 -13.73
CA PHE A 38 1.59 2.15 -13.99
C PHE A 38 1.99 1.50 -15.31
N GLY A 39 2.40 2.26 -16.32
CA GLY A 39 2.62 1.76 -17.69
C GLY A 39 3.78 0.77 -17.84
N THR A 40 4.67 0.69 -16.86
CA THR A 40 5.74 -0.34 -16.78
C THR A 40 5.30 -1.63 -16.09
N GLN A 41 4.08 -1.65 -15.55
CA GLN A 41 3.53 -2.72 -14.71
C GLN A 41 2.62 -3.65 -15.54
N THR A 42 1.99 -4.61 -14.88
CA THR A 42 0.89 -5.43 -15.42
C THR A 42 -0.40 -4.64 -15.67
N VAL A 43 -0.42 -3.35 -15.31
CA VAL A 43 -1.55 -2.43 -15.47
C VAL A 43 -1.36 -1.57 -16.70
N SER A 44 -2.27 -1.65 -17.66
CA SER A 44 -2.27 -0.75 -18.82
C SER A 44 -3.03 0.53 -18.52
N VAL A 45 -2.61 1.65 -19.12
CA VAL A 45 -3.37 2.90 -19.10
C VAL A 45 -3.94 3.15 -20.50
N SER A 46 -5.20 3.57 -20.58
CA SER A 46 -5.84 3.91 -21.86
C SER A 46 -6.81 5.08 -21.70
N GLU A 47 -7.08 5.78 -22.81
CA GLU A 47 -8.07 6.85 -22.85
C GLU A 47 -9.22 6.48 -23.82
N ARG A 48 -10.46 6.82 -23.46
CA ARG A 48 -11.64 6.64 -24.31
C ARG A 48 -12.60 7.83 -24.23
N GLN A 49 -13.10 8.23 -25.39
CA GLN A 49 -14.17 9.22 -25.50
C GLN A 49 -15.51 8.49 -25.72
N LEU A 50 -16.48 8.74 -24.86
CA LEU A 50 -17.82 8.17 -24.82
C LEU A 50 -18.86 9.30 -25.01
N PRO A 51 -19.69 9.27 -26.07
CA PRO A 51 -20.60 10.37 -26.44
C PRO A 51 -21.56 10.87 -25.35
N GLU A 52 -21.89 10.02 -24.36
CA GLU A 52 -22.81 10.34 -23.25
C GLU A 52 -22.20 9.94 -21.88
N GLY A 53 -20.88 9.76 -21.82
CA GLY A 53 -20.19 9.42 -20.58
C GLY A 53 -19.94 10.64 -19.68
N GLU A 54 -19.78 10.42 -18.38
CA GLU A 54 -19.28 11.45 -17.48
C GLU A 54 -17.85 11.86 -17.83
N GLU A 55 -17.54 13.14 -17.64
CA GLU A 55 -16.23 13.74 -17.89
C GLU A 55 -15.23 13.38 -16.79
N ASP A 56 -13.96 13.26 -17.15
CA ASP A 56 -12.83 13.09 -16.22
C ASP A 56 -13.02 11.96 -15.21
N LEU A 57 -13.51 10.80 -15.68
CA LEU A 57 -13.56 9.57 -14.88
C LEU A 57 -12.35 8.70 -15.15
N VAL A 58 -11.94 7.95 -14.13
CA VAL A 58 -10.97 6.87 -14.22
C VAL A 58 -11.66 5.59 -13.79
N LEU A 59 -11.68 4.62 -14.69
CA LEU A 59 -12.23 3.29 -14.45
C LEU A 59 -11.09 2.31 -14.26
N LEU A 60 -11.20 1.47 -13.25
CA LEU A 60 -10.40 0.25 -13.18
C LEU A 60 -11.17 -0.86 -13.89
N LEU A 61 -10.58 -1.43 -14.93
CA LEU A 61 -11.12 -2.58 -15.65
C LEU A 61 -10.33 -3.83 -15.28
N ARG A 62 -11.04 -4.93 -15.00
CA ARG A 62 -10.48 -6.28 -14.87
C ARG A 62 -11.12 -7.18 -15.91
N SER A 63 -10.32 -7.75 -16.80
CA SER A 63 -10.81 -8.59 -17.90
C SER A 63 -11.96 -7.94 -18.67
N GLY A 64 -11.86 -6.63 -18.91
CA GLY A 64 -12.86 -5.83 -19.63
C GLY A 64 -14.11 -5.40 -18.84
N SER A 65 -14.25 -5.80 -17.57
CA SER A 65 -15.37 -5.39 -16.71
C SER A 65 -14.95 -4.28 -15.74
N VAL A 66 -15.82 -3.31 -15.47
CA VAL A 66 -15.54 -2.23 -14.51
C VAL A 66 -15.53 -2.81 -13.09
N ALA A 67 -14.37 -2.72 -12.44
CA ALA A 67 -14.14 -3.15 -11.06
C ALA A 67 -14.26 -1.98 -10.07
N ALA A 68 -13.77 -0.79 -10.44
CA ALA A 68 -13.87 0.41 -9.62
C ALA A 68 -13.94 1.67 -10.49
N THR A 69 -14.39 2.78 -9.90
CA THR A 69 -14.52 4.07 -10.59
C THR A 69 -14.18 5.20 -9.63
N THR A 70 -13.35 6.13 -10.09
CA THR A 70 -13.01 7.35 -9.35
C THR A 70 -12.93 8.53 -10.30
N SER A 71 -13.31 9.73 -9.86
CA SER A 71 -13.01 10.96 -10.60
C SER A 71 -11.50 11.19 -10.73
N MET A 72 -11.04 11.66 -11.88
CA MET A 72 -9.66 12.06 -12.13
C MET A 72 -9.16 13.11 -11.11
N ASP A 73 -10.01 14.03 -10.67
CA ASP A 73 -9.70 15.03 -9.64
C ASP A 73 -9.33 14.40 -8.28
N ARG A 74 -10.10 13.41 -7.82
CA ARG A 74 -9.79 12.63 -6.60
C ARG A 74 -8.48 11.85 -6.76
N LEU A 75 -8.24 11.22 -7.91
CA LEU A 75 -6.99 10.51 -8.18
C LEU A 75 -5.78 11.45 -8.20
N GLN A 76 -5.93 12.64 -8.80
CA GLN A 76 -4.89 13.67 -8.83
C GLN A 76 -4.49 14.11 -7.43
N ARG A 77 -5.46 14.46 -6.58
CA ARG A 77 -5.21 14.96 -5.22
C ARG A 77 -4.58 13.91 -4.30
N ALA A 78 -4.93 12.64 -4.48
CA ALA A 78 -4.46 11.56 -3.63
C ALA A 78 -3.10 10.98 -4.07
N PHE A 79 -2.78 11.02 -5.37
CA PHE A 79 -1.62 10.30 -5.91
C PHE A 79 -0.77 11.14 -6.88
N LEU A 80 -1.36 11.63 -7.97
CA LEU A 80 -0.56 12.22 -9.07
C LEU A 80 0.12 13.54 -8.67
N LEU A 81 -0.54 14.37 -7.86
CA LEU A 81 -0.02 15.67 -7.44
C LEU A 81 0.53 15.66 -6.02
N VAL A 82 0.66 14.48 -5.40
CA VAL A 82 1.24 14.34 -4.07
C VAL A 82 2.76 14.25 -4.15
N ASN A 83 3.43 15.04 -3.31
CA ASN A 83 4.84 14.89 -3.00
C ASN A 83 5.00 13.89 -1.85
N THR A 84 5.96 12.97 -1.99
CA THR A 84 6.27 11.92 -1.00
C THR A 84 6.56 12.48 0.39
N ASP A 85 7.15 13.68 0.50
CA ASP A 85 7.43 14.37 1.78
C ASP A 85 6.18 14.67 2.62
N ARG A 86 4.99 14.72 2.00
CA ARG A 86 3.72 14.91 2.72
C ARG A 86 3.48 13.83 3.77
N TYR A 87 3.88 12.59 3.49
CA TYR A 87 3.67 11.44 4.40
C TYR A 87 4.77 11.28 5.45
N ARG A 88 5.95 11.88 5.22
CA ARG A 88 7.00 11.98 6.25
C ARG A 88 6.61 13.00 7.33
N THR A 89 5.97 14.10 6.91
CA THR A 89 5.72 15.27 7.76
C THR A 89 4.29 15.39 8.29
N GLY A 90 3.34 14.60 7.77
CA GLY A 90 1.94 14.64 8.20
C GLY A 90 1.32 13.26 8.32
N ALA A 91 0.35 13.15 9.23
CA ALA A 91 -0.51 11.96 9.41
C ALA A 91 -1.80 12.03 8.57
N ASN A 92 -1.89 12.97 7.63
CA ASN A 92 -3.06 13.14 6.75
C ASN A 92 -3.07 12.06 5.66
N GLY A 93 -4.23 11.50 5.32
CA GLY A 93 -4.37 10.43 4.31
C GLY A 93 -4.71 9.04 4.86
N LEU A 94 -5.15 8.94 6.12
CA LEU A 94 -5.51 7.67 6.76
C LEU A 94 -6.98 7.28 6.60
N ALA A 95 -7.88 8.20 6.24
CA ALA A 95 -9.27 7.82 6.06
C ALA A 95 -9.40 6.96 4.79
N GLU A 96 -10.01 5.77 4.91
CA GLU A 96 -10.33 4.91 3.77
C GLU A 96 -11.13 5.67 2.69
N ALA A 97 -12.05 6.55 3.13
CA ALA A 97 -12.81 7.45 2.25
C ALA A 97 -11.95 8.45 1.45
N GLU A 98 -10.69 8.71 1.83
CA GLU A 98 -9.79 9.59 1.09
C GLU A 98 -9.06 8.89 -0.06
N MET A 99 -9.00 7.55 -0.04
CA MET A 99 -8.29 6.77 -1.06
C MET A 99 -9.14 6.55 -2.31
N PRO A 100 -8.62 6.83 -3.52
CA PRO A 100 -9.30 6.49 -4.77
C PRO A 100 -9.60 5.00 -4.86
N ASP A 101 -10.86 4.65 -5.14
CA ASP A 101 -11.32 3.27 -5.27
C ASP A 101 -10.56 2.49 -6.35
N VAL A 102 -10.14 3.18 -7.42
CA VAL A 102 -9.28 2.60 -8.47
C VAL A 102 -7.88 2.23 -7.99
N LEU A 103 -7.37 2.85 -6.91
CA LEU A 103 -6.07 2.51 -6.33
C LEU A 103 -6.19 1.37 -5.33
N THR A 104 -7.20 1.38 -4.45
CA THR A 104 -7.43 0.27 -3.51
C THR A 104 -7.87 -1.00 -4.23
N GLY A 105 -8.67 -0.85 -5.29
CA GLY A 105 -9.16 -1.95 -6.13
C GLY A 105 -8.11 -2.57 -7.04
N LEU A 106 -6.85 -2.15 -7.01
CA LEU A 106 -5.72 -2.79 -7.70
C LEU A 106 -5.13 -3.99 -6.90
N ASP A 107 -5.87 -4.51 -5.91
CA ASP A 107 -5.51 -5.71 -5.15
C ASP A 107 -5.33 -6.94 -6.06
N GLU A 108 -4.59 -7.95 -5.62
CA GLU A 108 -4.30 -9.14 -6.44
C GLU A 108 -3.69 -8.78 -7.82
N VAL A 109 -2.87 -7.73 -7.85
CA VAL A 109 -2.02 -7.37 -8.98
C VAL A 109 -0.57 -7.39 -8.51
N GLU A 110 0.31 -7.99 -9.31
CA GLU A 110 1.74 -7.93 -9.08
C GLU A 110 2.30 -6.63 -9.66
N PHE A 111 3.08 -5.92 -8.84
CA PHE A 111 3.79 -4.71 -9.18
C PHE A 111 5.31 -4.91 -9.08
N GLN A 112 6.04 -4.32 -10.02
CA GLN A 112 7.49 -4.12 -9.99
C GLN A 112 7.79 -2.61 -9.93
N VAL A 113 7.89 -2.06 -8.72
CA VAL A 113 8.04 -0.61 -8.53
C VAL A 113 9.47 -0.21 -8.24
N ARG A 114 9.88 0.95 -8.76
CA ARG A 114 11.20 1.55 -8.52
C ARG A 114 11.05 2.81 -7.68
N GLY A 115 12.03 3.05 -6.80
CA GLY A 115 12.11 4.29 -6.05
C GLY A 115 13.03 5.33 -6.70
N PHE A 116 13.18 6.47 -6.02
CA PHE A 116 14.08 7.54 -6.46
C PHE A 116 15.54 7.04 -6.55
N PRO A 117 16.32 7.44 -7.57
CA PRO A 117 15.99 8.41 -8.63
C PRO A 117 15.31 7.82 -9.86
N ALA A 118 15.10 6.50 -9.93
CA ALA A 118 14.54 5.84 -11.11
C ALA A 118 13.07 6.18 -11.35
N SER A 119 12.27 6.31 -10.28
CA SER A 119 10.89 6.82 -10.34
C SER A 119 10.51 7.57 -9.06
N ASN A 120 9.69 8.62 -9.20
CA ASN A 120 9.11 9.34 -8.08
C ASN A 120 7.69 8.85 -7.72
N LYS A 121 7.09 8.00 -8.56
CA LYS A 121 5.66 7.67 -8.50
C LYS A 121 5.37 6.19 -8.27
N GLU A 122 6.15 5.29 -8.86
CA GLU A 122 5.89 3.85 -8.74
C GLU A 122 5.86 3.40 -7.27
N LYS A 123 6.91 3.71 -6.49
CA LYS A 123 6.97 3.35 -5.06
C LYS A 123 5.96 4.10 -4.18
N LEU A 124 5.45 5.26 -4.62
CA LEU A 124 4.47 6.04 -3.85
C LEU A 124 3.17 5.24 -3.66
N LEU A 125 2.80 4.38 -4.61
CA LEU A 125 1.63 3.51 -4.48
C LEU A 125 1.72 2.63 -3.22
N LEU A 126 2.87 2.00 -2.97
CA LEU A 126 3.05 1.13 -1.79
C LEU A 126 2.98 1.91 -0.47
N VAL A 127 3.46 3.16 -0.46
CA VAL A 127 3.29 4.08 0.68
C VAL A 127 1.80 4.35 0.91
N LEU A 128 1.04 4.65 -0.14
CA LEU A 128 -0.39 4.93 -0.02
C LEU A 128 -1.17 3.72 0.48
N ILE A 129 -0.88 2.52 -0.04
CA ILE A 129 -1.52 1.29 0.43
C ILE A 129 -1.14 1.01 1.89
N SER A 130 0.10 1.27 2.31
CA SER A 130 0.49 1.17 3.72
C SER A 130 -0.34 2.10 4.61
N ARG A 131 -0.47 3.39 4.22
CA ARG A 131 -1.30 4.37 4.94
C ARG A 131 -2.78 4.00 4.97
N PHE A 132 -3.29 3.44 3.87
CA PHE A 132 -4.65 2.91 3.81
C PHE A 132 -4.85 1.77 4.83
N ILE A 133 -3.91 0.83 4.95
CA ILE A 133 -4.00 -0.29 5.89
C ILE A 133 -3.91 0.21 7.35
N GLU A 134 -3.00 1.14 7.64
CA GLU A 134 -2.90 1.81 8.95
C GLU A 134 -4.21 2.52 9.32
N GLY A 135 -4.78 3.24 8.37
CA GLY A 135 -6.06 3.90 8.50
C GLY A 135 -7.20 2.94 8.81
N ARG A 136 -7.25 1.80 8.12
CA ARG A 136 -8.23 0.74 8.38
C ARG A 136 -8.10 0.17 9.78
N ALA A 137 -6.87 -0.05 10.25
CA ALA A 137 -6.62 -0.53 11.61
C ALA A 137 -7.10 0.48 12.67
N LEU A 138 -6.86 1.78 12.45
CA LEU A 138 -7.36 2.86 13.31
C LEU A 138 -8.89 2.95 13.31
N GLU A 139 -9.53 2.82 12.14
CA GLU A 139 -10.98 2.89 12.02
C GLU A 139 -11.68 1.74 12.76
N VAL A 140 -11.14 0.52 12.63
CA VAL A 140 -11.65 -0.65 13.36
C VAL A 140 -11.31 -0.56 14.85
N GLY A 141 -10.15 0.02 15.19
CA GLY A 141 -9.73 0.29 16.57
C GLY A 141 -9.41 -0.96 17.40
N GLY A 142 -9.26 -2.11 16.75
CA GLY A 142 -8.92 -3.38 17.37
C GLY A 142 -8.44 -4.41 16.35
N GLY A 143 -7.97 -5.55 16.84
CA GLY A 143 -7.44 -6.63 16.01
C GLY A 143 -5.92 -6.64 16.07
N ARG A 144 -5.28 -7.23 15.05
CA ARG A 144 -3.83 -7.35 14.99
C ARG A 144 -3.27 -6.64 13.77
N PHE A 145 -2.22 -5.86 14.00
CA PHE A 145 -1.53 -5.08 12.98
C PHE A 145 -0.03 -5.39 13.02
N ASP A 146 0.53 -5.89 11.94
CA ASP A 146 1.95 -6.23 11.81
C ASP A 146 2.58 -5.37 10.69
N ALA A 147 3.58 -4.54 11.00
CA ALA A 147 4.23 -3.66 10.02
C ALA A 147 5.76 -3.66 10.10
N SER A 148 6.43 -3.75 8.96
CA SER A 148 7.90 -3.71 8.89
C SER A 148 8.44 -2.36 8.43
N PHE A 149 9.55 -1.92 9.05
CA PHE A 149 10.18 -0.62 8.79
C PHE A 149 11.56 -0.69 8.14
N GLN A 150 12.10 -1.90 7.95
CA GLN A 150 13.51 -2.20 7.69
C GLN A 150 14.48 -1.76 8.81
N ARG A 151 14.31 -0.54 9.33
CA ARG A 151 15.04 0.09 10.43
C ARG A 151 14.04 0.73 11.38
N LEU A 152 14.14 0.40 12.66
CA LEU A 152 13.19 0.87 13.68
C LEU A 152 13.34 2.38 13.95
N SER A 153 14.50 2.99 13.66
CA SER A 153 14.69 4.45 13.69
C SER A 153 13.64 5.24 12.90
N ARG A 154 13.06 4.66 11.83
CA ARG A 154 12.02 5.31 11.02
C ARG A 154 10.74 5.62 11.78
N LEU A 155 10.47 4.90 12.87
CA LEU A 155 9.32 5.20 13.73
C LEU A 155 9.44 6.57 14.40
N ASP A 156 10.66 7.05 14.68
CA ASP A 156 10.89 8.34 15.34
C ASP A 156 11.30 9.45 14.35
N ASP A 157 12.08 9.12 13.31
CA ASP A 157 12.59 10.08 12.33
C ASP A 157 11.50 10.73 11.46
N GLU A 158 10.34 10.08 11.33
CA GLU A 158 9.24 10.52 10.49
C GLU A 158 8.04 10.90 11.34
N TYR A 159 7.79 12.21 11.49
CA TYR A 159 6.71 12.75 12.32
C TYR A 159 5.33 12.14 12.00
N GLY A 160 5.02 11.97 10.71
CA GLY A 160 3.77 11.32 10.29
C GLY A 160 3.68 9.88 10.78
N THR A 161 4.77 9.12 10.68
CA THR A 161 4.86 7.73 11.14
C THR A 161 4.73 7.64 12.66
N ARG A 162 5.51 8.42 13.42
CA ARG A 162 5.39 8.47 14.89
C ARG A 162 3.97 8.73 15.35
N THR A 163 3.31 9.71 14.72
CA THR A 163 1.94 10.09 15.05
C THR A 163 0.95 8.95 14.82
N VAL A 164 1.01 8.27 13.66
CA VAL A 164 0.11 7.16 13.33
C VAL A 164 0.27 5.99 14.30
N TYR A 165 1.50 5.63 14.65
CA TYR A 165 1.75 4.50 15.54
C TYR A 165 1.44 4.84 16.99
N GLY A 166 1.55 6.11 17.39
CA GLY A 166 1.00 6.59 18.66
C GLY A 166 -0.52 6.43 18.72
N TRP A 167 -1.23 6.83 17.66
CA TRP A 167 -2.69 6.63 17.58
C TRP A 167 -3.08 5.16 17.60
N LEU A 168 -2.32 4.28 16.93
CA LEU A 168 -2.58 2.83 17.00
C LEU A 168 -2.43 2.32 18.44
N GLY A 169 -1.38 2.74 19.16
CA GLY A 169 -1.17 2.41 20.56
C GLY A 169 -2.22 2.98 21.52
N ASP A 170 -2.92 4.05 21.13
CA ASP A 170 -4.07 4.60 21.88
C ASP A 170 -5.39 3.81 21.64
N THR A 171 -5.37 2.75 20.83
CA THR A 171 -6.52 1.87 20.55
C THR A 171 -6.33 0.45 21.11
N GLU A 172 -7.29 -0.45 20.88
CA GLU A 172 -7.18 -1.88 21.24
C GLU A 172 -6.51 -2.71 20.13
N VAL A 173 -5.82 -2.07 19.19
CA VAL A 173 -5.05 -2.76 18.14
C VAL A 173 -3.76 -3.33 18.75
N ASP A 174 -3.58 -4.64 18.63
CA ASP A 174 -2.31 -5.34 18.91
C ASP A 174 -1.30 -5.00 17.81
N ALA A 175 -0.60 -3.89 17.97
CA ALA A 175 0.35 -3.35 16.99
C ALA A 175 1.75 -3.94 17.19
N HIS A 176 2.29 -4.50 16.11
CA HIS A 176 3.59 -5.15 16.04
C HIS A 176 4.47 -4.47 14.99
N VAL A 177 5.69 -4.09 15.37
CA VAL A 177 6.65 -3.42 14.48
C VAL A 177 7.91 -4.25 14.29
N TYR A 178 8.37 -4.36 13.04
CA TYR A 178 9.47 -5.24 12.65
C TYR A 178 10.60 -4.45 12.00
N GLY A 179 11.85 -4.66 12.44
CA GLY A 179 12.98 -3.98 11.81
C GLY A 179 14.33 -4.27 12.44
N VAL A 180 15.40 -3.76 11.82
CA VAL A 180 16.71 -3.69 12.47
C VAL A 180 16.63 -2.65 13.58
N HIS A 181 17.02 -3.04 14.79
CA HIS A 181 17.07 -2.16 15.95
C HIS A 181 18.35 -1.30 15.92
N ASP A 182 18.33 -0.27 15.08
CA ASP A 182 19.42 0.71 14.93
C ASP A 182 19.35 1.86 15.94
N GLU A 183 18.16 2.18 16.44
CA GLU A 183 17.89 3.15 17.51
C GLU A 183 16.80 2.60 18.45
N PRO A 184 16.70 3.08 19.72
CA PRO A 184 15.59 2.75 20.61
C PRO A 184 14.24 3.22 20.04
N VAL A 185 13.22 2.37 20.11
CA VAL A 185 11.83 2.76 19.81
C VAL A 185 11.29 3.60 20.99
N PRO A 186 10.62 4.74 20.75
CA PRO A 186 10.06 5.54 21.84
C PRO A 186 9.06 4.77 22.70
N ASP A 187 9.24 4.78 24.02
CA ASP A 187 8.40 4.05 25.00
C ASP A 187 6.92 4.48 24.98
N GLU A 188 6.62 5.66 24.41
CA GLU A 188 5.26 6.19 24.25
C GLU A 188 4.48 5.51 23.12
N LEU A 189 5.15 4.80 22.21
CA LEU A 189 4.51 3.98 21.19
C LEU A 189 4.18 2.64 21.84
N ASP A 190 2.91 2.43 22.22
CA ASP A 190 2.44 1.15 22.79
C ASP A 190 2.38 0.07 21.71
N VAL A 191 3.56 -0.38 21.26
CA VAL A 191 3.75 -1.34 20.18
C VAL A 191 4.69 -2.46 20.61
N THR A 192 4.43 -3.67 20.13
CA THR A 192 5.35 -4.80 20.33
C THR A 192 6.46 -4.76 19.29
N VAL A 193 7.70 -4.60 19.74
CA VAL A 193 8.88 -4.53 18.87
C VAL A 193 9.46 -5.91 18.59
N HIS A 194 9.64 -6.23 17.31
CA HIS A 194 10.32 -7.41 16.79
C HIS A 194 11.60 -6.98 16.09
N ALA A 195 12.73 -7.14 16.78
CA ALA A 195 14.03 -6.72 16.30
C ALA A 195 14.81 -7.90 15.73
N GLY A 196 15.37 -7.74 14.53
CA GLY A 196 16.21 -8.75 13.91
C GLY A 196 17.29 -8.17 13.00
N THR A 197 18.30 -8.98 12.68
CA THR A 197 19.44 -8.55 11.85
C THR A 197 19.59 -9.37 10.58
N HIS A 198 18.64 -10.23 10.24
CA HIS A 198 18.68 -11.02 9.01
C HIS A 198 18.33 -10.16 7.78
N GLU A 199 18.59 -10.70 6.59
CA GLU A 199 18.37 -9.99 5.32
C GLU A 199 16.89 -9.70 5.07
N GLU A 200 16.00 -10.62 5.47
CA GLU A 200 14.54 -10.46 5.35
C GLU A 200 14.06 -9.21 6.10
N TYR A 201 14.59 -8.92 7.28
CA TYR A 201 14.31 -7.68 8.01
C TYR A 201 14.68 -6.43 7.24
N ARG A 202 15.69 -6.48 6.35
CA ARG A 202 16.14 -5.31 5.59
C ARG A 202 15.49 -5.20 4.22
N ARG A 203 15.01 -6.29 3.64
CA ARG A 203 14.51 -6.34 2.26
C ARG A 203 13.01 -6.57 2.14
N SER A 204 12.32 -6.71 3.26
CA SER A 204 10.87 -6.90 3.27
C SER A 204 10.17 -5.63 3.70
N TRP A 205 9.06 -5.36 3.03
CA TRP A 205 8.07 -4.38 3.43
C TRP A 205 6.71 -5.06 3.44
N PHE A 206 6.19 -5.35 4.63
CA PHE A 206 4.83 -5.81 4.81
C PHE A 206 4.05 -4.89 5.75
N VAL A 207 2.74 -4.83 5.53
CA VAL A 207 1.76 -4.24 6.44
C VAL A 207 0.55 -5.15 6.42
N VAL A 208 0.22 -5.76 7.55
CA VAL A 208 -0.79 -6.80 7.66
C VAL A 208 -1.78 -6.40 8.74
N PHE A 209 -3.05 -6.27 8.38
CA PHE A 209 -4.12 -6.02 9.32
C PHE A 209 -5.13 -7.17 9.31
N ARG A 210 -5.39 -7.71 10.50
CA ARG A 210 -6.44 -8.69 10.75
C ARG A 210 -7.40 -8.10 11.79
N PRO A 211 -8.62 -7.72 11.39
CA PRO A 211 -9.59 -7.19 12.33
C PRO A 211 -10.03 -8.26 13.35
N PRO A 212 -10.72 -7.87 14.45
CA PRO A 212 -11.26 -8.81 15.43
C PRO A 212 -12.21 -9.84 14.80
N PRO A 213 -12.44 -11.00 15.44
CA PRO A 213 -13.40 -11.97 14.95
C PRO A 213 -14.81 -11.35 14.77
N GLY A 214 -15.37 -11.51 13.57
CA GLY A 214 -16.69 -10.97 13.22
C GLY A 214 -16.66 -9.62 12.49
N GLU A 215 -15.51 -8.95 12.49
CA GLU A 215 -15.28 -7.74 11.69
C GLU A 215 -14.69 -8.08 10.31
N SER A 216 -14.92 -7.20 9.34
CA SER A 216 -14.39 -7.31 7.98
C SER A 216 -13.25 -6.31 7.72
N GLY A 217 -12.60 -6.43 6.58
CA GLY A 217 -11.49 -5.54 6.22
C GLY A 217 -10.11 -6.11 6.56
N HIS A 218 -9.96 -7.43 6.43
CA HIS A 218 -8.63 -8.04 6.32
C HIS A 218 -7.89 -7.41 5.15
N VAL A 219 -6.63 -7.04 5.35
CA VAL A 219 -5.80 -6.52 4.27
C VAL A 219 -4.32 -6.79 4.58
N ALA A 220 -3.57 -7.17 3.56
CA ALA A 220 -2.12 -7.33 3.67
C ALA A 220 -1.43 -6.78 2.44
N LEU A 221 -0.41 -5.94 2.64
CA LEU A 221 0.60 -5.57 1.66
C LEU A 221 1.85 -6.42 1.91
N VAL A 222 2.42 -6.97 0.84
CA VAL A 222 3.74 -7.62 0.84
C VAL A 222 4.55 -7.05 -0.31
N ALA A 223 5.76 -6.60 -0.01
CA ALA A 223 6.73 -6.13 -0.97
C ALA A 223 8.14 -6.61 -0.58
N VAL A 224 8.93 -7.02 -1.57
CA VAL A 224 10.29 -7.52 -1.39
C VAL A 224 11.22 -6.80 -2.34
N GLU A 225 12.35 -6.32 -1.82
CA GLU A 225 13.39 -5.66 -2.59
C GLU A 225 14.15 -6.70 -3.46
N VAL A 226 14.09 -6.53 -4.78
CA VAL A 226 14.68 -7.41 -5.79
C VAL A 226 15.89 -6.79 -6.51
N GLY A 227 16.11 -5.49 -6.31
CA GLY A 227 17.20 -4.70 -6.88
C GLY A 227 17.47 -3.45 -6.05
N ASP A 228 18.38 -2.58 -6.49
CA ASP A 228 18.68 -1.34 -5.77
C ASP A 228 17.46 -0.39 -5.80
N ASN A 229 16.71 -0.34 -4.69
CA ASN A 229 15.45 0.39 -4.59
C ASN A 229 14.39 -0.05 -5.61
N GLU A 230 14.43 -1.32 -6.03
CA GLU A 230 13.44 -1.98 -6.89
C GLU A 230 12.70 -3.04 -6.10
N TRP A 231 11.37 -3.08 -6.21
CA TRP A 231 10.50 -3.85 -5.33
C TRP A 231 9.47 -4.63 -6.13
N GLN A 232 9.34 -5.91 -5.83
CA GLN A 232 8.21 -6.72 -6.26
C GLN A 232 7.14 -6.66 -5.17
N ALA A 233 5.88 -6.41 -5.48
CA ALA A 233 4.84 -6.15 -4.50
C ALA A 233 3.44 -6.61 -4.92
N MET A 234 2.58 -6.84 -3.92
CA MET A 234 1.15 -7.08 -4.06
C MET A 234 0.44 -6.68 -2.76
N TRP A 235 -0.85 -6.38 -2.84
CA TRP A 235 -1.73 -6.41 -1.66
C TRP A 235 -2.99 -7.22 -1.92
N THR A 236 -3.61 -7.70 -0.85
CA THR A 236 -4.76 -8.61 -0.88
C THR A 236 -5.75 -8.26 0.22
N TYR A 237 -7.03 -8.46 -0.07
CA TYR A 237 -8.12 -8.42 0.90
C TYR A 237 -8.61 -9.82 1.29
N ASP A 238 -8.10 -10.89 0.66
CA ASP A 238 -8.54 -12.27 0.92
C ASP A 238 -8.17 -12.70 2.34
N PRO A 239 -9.16 -12.96 3.23
CA PRO A 239 -8.89 -13.28 4.64
C PRO A 239 -7.99 -14.51 4.81
N GLU A 240 -8.10 -15.52 3.94
CA GLU A 240 -7.26 -16.72 4.00
C GLU A 240 -5.80 -16.40 3.67
N ARG A 241 -5.56 -15.64 2.59
CA ARG A 241 -4.23 -15.18 2.22
C ARG A 241 -3.62 -14.24 3.27
N VAL A 242 -4.39 -13.27 3.79
CA VAL A 242 -3.97 -12.38 4.87
C VAL A 242 -3.55 -13.18 6.12
N ALA A 243 -4.33 -14.21 6.49
CA ALA A 243 -3.98 -15.09 7.61
C ALA A 243 -2.67 -15.84 7.37
N ARG A 244 -2.46 -16.41 6.18
CA ARG A 244 -1.21 -17.11 5.81
C ARG A 244 0.01 -16.18 5.84
N ILE A 245 -0.13 -14.94 5.36
CA ILE A 245 0.93 -13.92 5.42
C ILE A 245 1.26 -13.60 6.89
N GLY A 246 0.25 -13.32 7.71
CA GLY A 246 0.46 -13.03 9.14
C GLY A 246 1.01 -14.22 9.94
N GLU A 247 0.71 -15.46 9.55
CA GLU A 247 1.36 -16.66 10.10
C GLU A 247 2.82 -16.78 9.69
N TYR A 248 3.15 -16.48 8.42
CA TYR A 248 4.53 -16.46 7.95
C TYR A 248 5.36 -15.42 8.70
N VAL A 249 4.86 -14.18 8.83
CA VAL A 249 5.54 -13.08 9.54
C VAL A 249 5.87 -13.50 10.97
N ARG A 250 4.88 -13.99 11.73
CA ARG A 250 5.08 -14.41 13.13
C ARG A 250 6.05 -15.58 13.32
N ALA A 251 6.23 -16.42 12.30
CA ALA A 251 7.09 -17.59 12.40
C ALA A 251 8.56 -17.29 12.03
N ASN A 252 8.81 -16.26 11.22
CA ASN A 252 10.11 -16.01 10.59
C ASN A 252 10.75 -14.67 10.96
N PHE A 253 9.96 -13.73 11.48
CA PHE A 253 10.44 -12.45 12.01
C PHE A 253 10.28 -12.46 13.53
#